data_AF-A0A093YF68-F1
#
_entry.id   AF-A0A093YF68-F1
#
_cell.length_a   1.000
_cell.length_b   1.000
_cell.length_c   1.000
_cell.angle_alpha   90.00
_cell.angle_beta   90.00
_cell.angle_gamma   90.00
#
_symmetry.space_group_name_H-M   'P 1'
#
loop_
_entity.id
_entity.type
_entity.pdbx_description
1 polymer ?
#
loop_
_entity_poly.entity_id
_entity_poly.type
_entity_poly.pdbx_seq_one_letter_code
_entity_poly.pdbx_strand_id
1 'polypeptide(L)'
;MRFINVITAALLPIAALTSPLATTSISEEEAVALKFSAITTRDDDAEAVGLLKRSKSCDVVNVVTEVDCWWLPKHNGKGNHYVRSFKGTTNNIPFDCWTKCEKVGGITTWFWTYSSTLGGCYVPGYYLDNNCVSTGSGALPQCSFAAADRAQGGCA
;
A
#
# COMPACT_ATOMS: atom_id res chain seq x y z
N MET A 1 -2.70 64.51 -40.01
CA MET A 1 -3.13 64.90 -38.65
C MET A 1 -4.66 64.80 -38.64
N ARG A 2 -5.40 64.25 -37.67
CA ARG A 2 -5.16 63.60 -36.38
C ARG A 2 -6.57 63.30 -35.81
N PHE A 3 -6.76 62.15 -35.15
CA PHE A 3 -7.78 61.83 -34.11
C PHE A 3 -9.27 61.70 -34.55
N ILE A 4 -9.94 60.52 -34.56
CA ILE A 4 -10.36 59.55 -33.50
C ILE A 4 -11.44 60.11 -32.52
N ASN A 5 -12.49 59.30 -32.27
CA ASN A 5 -13.39 59.17 -31.08
C ASN A 5 -14.85 59.67 -31.31
N VAL A 6 -15.97 59.00 -30.99
CA VAL A 6 -16.39 57.92 -30.06
C VAL A 6 -17.70 57.29 -30.62
N ILE A 7 -17.75 56.00 -31.01
CA ILE A 7 -18.29 54.81 -30.28
C ILE A 7 -19.80 54.94 -29.94
N THR A 8 -20.73 54.41 -30.75
CA THR A 8 -21.25 53.01 -30.74
C THR A 8 -21.57 52.46 -29.35
N ALA A 9 -22.73 52.83 -28.81
CA ALA A 9 -23.31 52.25 -27.60
C ALA A 9 -24.71 51.71 -27.89
N ALA A 10 -24.81 50.71 -28.77
CA ALA A 10 -25.98 49.85 -28.87
C ALA A 10 -25.65 48.71 -29.83
N LEU A 11 -25.37 47.53 -29.28
CA LEU A 11 -25.75 46.20 -29.81
C LEU A 11 -24.70 45.15 -29.40
N LEU A 12 -25.17 44.25 -28.52
CA LEU A 12 -24.67 42.90 -28.20
C LEU A 12 -23.50 42.86 -27.19
N PRO A 13 -23.51 41.91 -26.22
CA PRO A 13 -23.94 40.53 -26.40
C PRO A 13 -24.80 39.94 -25.27
N ILE A 14 -26.07 39.66 -25.58
CA ILE A 14 -26.84 38.62 -24.88
C ILE A 14 -26.39 37.28 -25.48
N ALA A 15 -25.21 36.81 -25.09
CA ALA A 15 -24.67 35.53 -25.55
C ALA A 15 -23.85 34.78 -24.48
N ALA A 16 -23.96 35.19 -23.20
CA ALA A 16 -23.15 34.62 -22.12
C ALA A 16 -23.90 33.57 -21.25
N LEU A 17 -25.12 33.14 -21.62
CA LEU A 17 -25.93 32.24 -20.78
C LEU A 17 -26.10 30.81 -21.34
N THR A 18 -25.40 30.45 -22.41
CA THR A 18 -25.32 29.05 -22.88
C THR A 18 -23.92 28.48 -22.62
N SER A 19 -23.42 28.62 -21.40
CA SER A 19 -22.44 27.63 -20.94
C SER A 19 -23.25 26.39 -20.57
N PRO A 20 -23.17 25.27 -21.31
CA PRO A 20 -23.57 24.03 -20.70
C PRO A 20 -22.73 23.92 -19.42
N LEU A 21 -23.37 23.77 -18.26
CA LEU A 21 -22.67 23.17 -17.14
C LEU A 21 -22.14 21.86 -17.71
N ALA A 22 -20.84 21.81 -17.97
CA ALA A 22 -20.17 20.56 -18.21
C ALA A 22 -20.40 19.77 -16.92
N THR A 23 -21.46 18.98 -16.89
CA THR A 23 -21.54 17.79 -16.05
C THR A 23 -20.37 16.94 -16.50
N THR A 24 -19.23 17.23 -15.89
CA THR A 24 -18.08 16.34 -15.83
C THR A 24 -18.61 15.13 -15.10
N SER A 25 -19.15 14.18 -15.85
CA SER A 25 -19.34 12.82 -15.37
C SER A 25 -17.93 12.32 -15.09
N ILE A 26 -17.49 12.49 -13.84
CA ILE A 26 -16.28 11.89 -13.32
C ILE A 26 -16.37 10.41 -13.68
N SER A 27 -15.36 9.89 -14.40
CA SER A 27 -15.38 8.47 -14.77
C SER A 27 -15.37 7.62 -13.51
N GLU A 28 -15.89 6.40 -13.56
CA GLU A 28 -15.85 5.50 -12.40
C GLU A 28 -14.41 5.31 -11.88
N GLU A 29 -13.43 5.29 -12.78
CA GLU A 29 -12.00 5.21 -12.45
C GLU A 29 -11.51 6.45 -11.68
N GLU A 30 -11.93 7.64 -12.09
CA GLU A 30 -11.57 8.90 -11.45
C GLU A 30 -12.29 9.10 -10.10
N ALA A 31 -13.52 8.59 -9.98
CA ALA A 31 -14.25 8.54 -8.72
C ALA A 31 -13.64 7.55 -7.72
N VAL A 32 -13.17 6.40 -8.20
CA VAL A 32 -12.44 5.41 -7.41
C VAL A 32 -11.08 5.97 -6.96
N ALA A 33 -10.35 6.66 -7.84
CA ALA A 33 -9.08 7.31 -7.51
C ALA A 33 -9.24 8.41 -6.45
N LEU A 34 -10.25 9.27 -6.59
CA LEU A 34 -10.57 10.30 -5.59
C LEU A 34 -10.91 9.68 -4.23
N LYS A 35 -11.71 8.61 -4.22
CA LYS A 35 -12.07 7.88 -3.00
C LYS A 35 -10.85 7.23 -2.34
N PHE A 36 -9.94 6.66 -3.13
CA PHE A 36 -8.67 6.12 -2.63
C PHE A 36 -7.78 7.23 -2.06
N SER A 37 -7.66 8.38 -2.73
CA SER A 37 -6.86 9.50 -2.23
C SER A 37 -7.37 10.06 -0.89
N ALA A 38 -8.69 10.13 -0.72
CA ALA A 38 -9.32 10.58 0.50
C ALA A 38 -9.11 9.59 1.66
N ILE A 39 -9.11 8.29 1.37
CA ILE A 39 -8.79 7.24 2.34
C ILE A 39 -7.32 7.34 2.76
N THR A 40 -6.39 7.49 1.82
CA THR A 40 -4.97 7.66 2.12
C THR A 40 -4.73 8.86 3.02
N THR A 41 -5.29 10.02 2.68
CA THR A 41 -5.13 11.25 3.48
C THR A 41 -5.66 11.09 4.90
N ARG A 42 -6.85 10.48 5.07
CA ARG A 42 -7.43 10.22 6.39
C ARG A 42 -6.57 9.26 7.21
N ASP A 43 -6.01 8.25 6.56
CA ASP A 43 -5.19 7.25 7.23
C ASP A 43 -3.82 7.85 7.62
N ASP A 44 -3.26 8.74 6.79
CA ASP A 44 -2.05 9.52 7.10
C ASP A 44 -2.27 10.47 8.29
N ASP A 45 -3.42 11.16 8.35
CA ASP A 45 -3.80 12.01 9.48
C ASP A 45 -3.97 11.19 10.78
N ALA A 46 -4.53 9.99 10.69
CA ALA A 46 -4.66 9.07 11.82
C ALA A 46 -3.27 8.60 12.30
N GLU A 47 -2.36 8.28 11.38
CA GLU A 47 -0.98 7.90 11.69
C GLU A 47 -0.19 9.06 12.31
N ALA A 48 -0.42 10.31 11.87
CA ALA A 48 0.19 11.51 12.44
C ALA A 48 -0.17 11.74 13.91
N VAL A 49 -1.33 11.26 14.37
CA VAL A 49 -1.76 11.31 15.78
C VAL A 49 -1.46 10.02 16.54
N GLY A 50 -0.65 9.12 15.97
CA GLY A 50 -0.18 7.89 16.61
C GLY A 50 -1.15 6.71 16.54
N LEU A 51 -2.23 6.82 15.74
CA LEU A 51 -3.11 5.68 15.47
C LEU A 51 -2.46 4.81 14.38
N LEU A 52 -1.94 3.66 14.79
CA LEU A 52 -1.38 2.68 13.87
C LEU A 52 -2.50 2.06 13.02
N LYS A 53 -2.32 2.05 11.70
CA LYS A 53 -3.15 1.26 10.79
C LYS A 53 -3.08 -0.21 11.22
N ARG A 54 -4.24 -0.83 11.50
CA ARG A 54 -4.32 -2.23 11.98
C ARG A 54 -3.89 -3.25 10.93
N SER A 55 -4.04 -2.92 9.66
CA SER A 55 -3.59 -3.74 8.53
C SER A 55 -2.99 -2.83 7.46
N LYS A 56 -1.77 -3.14 7.04
CA LYS A 56 -1.12 -2.49 5.90
C LYS A 56 -1.09 -3.50 4.76
N SER A 57 -1.45 -3.05 3.57
CA SER A 57 -1.30 -3.85 2.37
C SER A 57 0.02 -3.50 1.70
N CYS A 58 0.74 -4.52 1.24
CA CYS A 58 2.04 -4.38 0.60
C CYS A 58 2.09 -5.21 -0.67
N ASP A 59 2.85 -4.71 -1.65
CA ASP A 59 3.07 -5.40 -2.90
C ASP A 59 4.33 -6.26 -2.86
N VAL A 60 4.33 -7.32 -3.67
CA VAL A 60 5.50 -8.16 -3.90
C VAL A 60 6.19 -7.64 -5.16
N VAL A 61 7.30 -6.93 -5.01
CA VAL A 61 7.89 -6.12 -6.09
C VAL A 61 9.27 -6.59 -6.57
N ASN A 62 9.95 -7.45 -5.80
CA ASN A 62 11.34 -7.84 -6.09
C ASN A 62 11.48 -9.30 -6.56
N VAL A 63 10.50 -9.80 -7.33
CA VAL A 63 10.52 -11.14 -7.92
C VAL A 63 10.03 -11.10 -9.37
N VAL A 64 10.62 -11.95 -10.21
CA VAL A 64 10.24 -12.10 -11.62
C VAL A 64 9.00 -12.99 -11.77
N THR A 65 8.82 -13.96 -10.87
CA THR A 65 7.72 -14.92 -10.90
C THR A 65 6.94 -14.88 -9.60
N GLU A 66 7.45 -15.51 -8.54
CA GLU A 66 6.76 -15.67 -7.27
C GLU A 66 7.72 -15.58 -6.08
N VAL A 67 7.19 -15.25 -4.91
CA VAL A 67 7.87 -15.34 -3.61
C VAL A 67 7.14 -16.33 -2.72
N ASP A 68 7.90 -17.17 -2.03
CA ASP A 68 7.34 -18.14 -1.09
C ASP A 68 7.02 -17.49 0.27
N CYS A 69 5.86 -17.85 0.81
CA CYS A 69 5.40 -17.51 2.14
C CYS A 69 5.60 -18.70 3.07
N TRP A 70 6.40 -18.53 4.11
CA TRP A 70 6.92 -19.61 4.94
C TRP A 70 6.17 -19.74 6.26
N TRP A 71 6.00 -20.97 6.75
CA TRP A 71 5.36 -21.20 8.05
C TRP A 71 6.11 -20.50 9.20
N LEU A 72 7.44 -20.59 9.19
CA LEU A 72 8.33 -19.88 10.11
C LEU A 72 9.17 -18.82 9.36
N PRO A 73 9.66 -17.76 10.02
CA PRO A 73 10.31 -16.61 9.38
C PRO A 73 11.75 -16.89 8.89
N LYS A 74 12.00 -18.04 8.26
CA LYS A 74 13.26 -18.38 7.59
C LYS A 74 12.99 -19.31 6.42
N HIS A 75 13.97 -19.42 5.53
CA HIS A 75 13.99 -20.45 4.50
C HIS A 75 14.44 -21.77 5.10
N ASN A 76 13.71 -22.83 4.77
CA ASN A 76 14.03 -24.20 5.14
C ASN A 76 14.20 -24.38 6.67
N GLY A 77 14.62 -25.56 7.12
CA GLY A 77 14.81 -25.89 8.53
C GLY A 77 13.86 -26.95 9.05
N LYS A 78 14.16 -27.50 10.24
CA LYS A 78 13.45 -28.65 10.79
C LYS A 78 11.97 -28.31 11.05
N GLY A 79 11.06 -28.93 10.30
CA GLY A 79 9.62 -28.73 10.41
C GLY A 79 9.07 -27.48 9.72
N ASN A 80 9.94 -26.68 9.10
CA ASN A 80 9.52 -25.50 8.35
C ASN A 80 9.23 -25.85 6.88
N HIS A 81 8.24 -25.20 6.29
CA HIS A 81 7.80 -25.43 4.91
C HIS A 81 7.18 -24.14 4.36
N TYR A 82 7.14 -24.02 3.03
CA TYR A 82 6.34 -22.98 2.39
C TYR A 82 4.86 -23.35 2.47
N VAL A 83 4.02 -22.36 2.73
CA VAL A 83 2.56 -22.49 2.85
C VAL A 83 1.89 -22.15 1.52
N ARG A 84 2.37 -21.11 0.85
CA ARG A 84 1.91 -20.64 -0.46
C ARG A 84 2.94 -19.75 -1.12
N SER A 85 2.72 -19.40 -2.38
CA SER A 85 3.55 -18.45 -3.11
C SER A 85 2.71 -17.28 -3.61
N PHE A 86 3.29 -16.09 -3.63
CA PHE A 86 2.67 -14.89 -4.16
C PHE A 86 3.36 -14.48 -5.45
N LYS A 87 2.60 -14.17 -6.49
CA LYS A 87 3.15 -13.64 -7.74
C LYS A 87 3.79 -12.28 -7.53
N GLY A 88 4.86 -11.98 -8.27
CA GLY A 88 5.46 -10.65 -8.32
C GLY A 88 4.56 -9.68 -9.06
N THR A 89 3.63 -9.05 -8.34
CA THR A 89 2.65 -8.10 -8.87
C THR A 89 2.11 -7.20 -7.74
N THR A 90 1.39 -6.13 -8.11
CA THR A 90 0.67 -5.19 -7.23
C THR A 90 -0.53 -5.87 -6.54
N ASN A 91 -0.25 -6.84 -5.65
CA ASN A 91 -1.23 -7.73 -5.05
C ASN A 91 -1.87 -7.19 -3.76
N ASN A 92 -1.36 -6.07 -3.23
CA ASN A 92 -1.90 -5.37 -2.08
C ASN A 92 -2.20 -6.31 -0.89
N ILE A 93 -1.25 -7.19 -0.57
CA ILE A 93 -1.41 -8.27 0.42
C ILE A 93 -1.41 -7.67 1.82
N PRO A 94 -2.42 -7.95 2.67
CA PRO A 94 -2.44 -7.44 4.04
C PRO A 94 -1.40 -8.16 4.90
N PHE A 95 -0.60 -7.37 5.60
CA PHE A 95 0.35 -7.81 6.62
C PHE A 95 -0.02 -7.19 7.97
N ASP A 96 0.08 -8.01 9.01
CA ASP A 96 -0.39 -7.66 10.36
C ASP A 96 0.76 -7.24 11.28
N CYS A 97 1.92 -7.86 11.12
CA CYS A 97 3.07 -7.64 12.00
C CYS A 97 4.38 -8.09 11.35
N TRP A 98 5.52 -7.75 11.96
CA TRP A 98 6.84 -8.17 11.51
C TRP A 98 7.67 -8.86 12.61
N THR A 99 8.72 -9.56 12.19
CA THR A 99 9.74 -10.12 13.08
C THR A 99 11.13 -10.02 12.45
N LYS A 100 12.18 -10.08 13.27
CA LYS A 100 13.58 -10.17 12.83
C LYS A 100 14.01 -11.62 12.78
N CYS A 101 14.62 -12.01 11.67
CA CYS A 101 15.10 -13.36 11.47
C CYS A 101 16.20 -13.47 10.40
N GLU A 102 16.17 -14.54 9.60
CA GLU A 102 17.14 -14.82 8.54
C GLU A 102 17.31 -13.60 7.64
N LYS A 103 18.55 -13.30 7.28
CA LYS A 103 18.89 -12.23 6.36
C LYS A 103 18.66 -12.69 4.92
N VAL A 104 17.78 -11.98 4.22
CA VAL A 104 17.44 -12.21 2.80
C VAL A 104 17.70 -10.92 2.05
N GLY A 105 18.55 -10.96 1.02
CA GLY A 105 18.88 -9.78 0.21
C GLY A 105 19.35 -8.56 1.02
N GLY A 106 20.02 -8.78 2.16
CA GLY A 106 20.49 -7.72 3.05
C GLY A 106 19.51 -7.28 4.15
N ILE A 107 18.25 -7.72 4.08
CA ILE A 107 17.17 -7.35 5.02
C ILE A 107 16.88 -8.53 5.95
N THR A 108 16.69 -8.27 7.25
CA THR A 108 16.41 -9.32 8.26
C THR A 108 14.94 -9.39 8.68
N THR A 109 14.08 -8.54 8.15
CA THR A 109 12.68 -8.45 8.56
C THR A 109 11.83 -9.40 7.74
N TRP A 110 10.92 -10.07 8.43
CA TRP A 110 9.92 -10.97 7.85
C TRP A 110 8.54 -10.49 8.30
N PHE A 111 7.59 -10.46 7.38
CA PHE A 111 6.26 -9.92 7.62
C PHE A 111 5.22 -11.02 7.61
N TRP A 112 4.35 -11.02 8.61
CA TRP A 112 3.30 -12.01 8.78
C TRP A 112 2.02 -11.57 8.09
N THR A 113 1.45 -12.46 7.29
CA THR A 113 0.15 -12.29 6.65
C THR A 113 -0.74 -13.48 6.98
N TYR A 114 -2.00 -13.22 7.27
CA TYR A 114 -3.01 -14.25 7.52
C TYR A 114 -4.05 -14.32 6.40
N SER A 115 -4.43 -15.54 6.02
CA SER A 115 -5.60 -15.80 5.19
C SER A 115 -6.46 -16.87 5.85
N SER A 116 -7.78 -16.65 5.88
CA SER A 116 -8.75 -17.62 6.41
C SER A 116 -8.71 -18.96 5.67
N THR A 117 -8.25 -18.99 4.42
CA THR A 117 -8.29 -20.19 3.57
C THR A 117 -7.01 -21.02 3.68
N LEU A 118 -5.87 -20.39 3.95
CA LEU A 118 -4.54 -21.03 3.87
C LEU A 118 -3.73 -20.90 5.16
N GLY A 119 -4.27 -20.26 6.20
CA GLY A 119 -3.54 -19.94 7.42
C GLY A 119 -2.62 -18.74 7.25
N GLY A 120 -1.76 -18.53 8.24
CA GLY A 120 -0.78 -17.47 8.24
C GLY A 120 0.63 -17.95 7.90
N CYS A 121 1.43 -17.05 7.35
CA CYS A 121 2.80 -17.31 6.93
C CYS A 121 3.61 -16.01 6.86
N TYR A 122 4.93 -16.15 6.76
CA TYR A 122 5.91 -15.07 6.71
C TYR A 122 6.48 -14.87 5.31
N VAL A 123 6.57 -13.62 4.88
CA VAL A 123 7.27 -13.21 3.64
C VAL A 123 8.51 -12.39 4.01
N PRO A 124 9.68 -12.64 3.39
CA PRO A 124 10.85 -11.80 3.59
C PRO A 124 10.59 -10.37 3.11
N GLY A 125 10.92 -9.38 3.94
CA GLY A 125 10.74 -7.96 3.62
C GLY A 125 11.53 -7.49 2.40
N TYR A 126 12.58 -8.21 2.02
CA TYR A 126 13.33 -7.97 0.77
C TYR A 126 12.47 -8.02 -0.49
N TYR A 127 11.38 -8.77 -0.45
CA TYR A 127 10.47 -8.93 -1.59
C TYR A 127 9.27 -7.98 -1.55
N LEU A 128 9.13 -7.20 -0.48
CA LEU A 128 8.02 -6.29 -0.28
C LEU A 128 8.39 -4.87 -0.66
N ASP A 129 7.38 -4.10 -1.03
CA ASP A 129 7.51 -2.67 -1.28
C ASP A 129 7.76 -1.86 0.01
N ASN A 130 7.93 -0.55 -0.15
CA ASN A 130 8.16 0.37 0.96
C ASN A 130 6.88 0.67 1.78
N ASN A 131 5.73 0.07 1.47
CA ASN A 131 4.55 0.18 2.32
C ASN A 131 4.65 -0.75 3.53
N CYS A 132 5.45 -1.81 3.43
CA CYS A 132 5.77 -2.72 4.53
C CYS A 132 7.07 -2.32 5.24
N VAL A 133 6.96 -1.46 6.26
CA VAL A 133 8.11 -1.03 7.06
C VAL A 133 8.04 -1.55 8.50
N SER A 134 9.22 -1.83 9.08
CA SER A 134 9.36 -2.33 10.46
C SER A 134 9.74 -1.25 11.46
N THR A 135 10.04 -0.04 10.99
CA THR A 135 10.48 1.10 11.79
C THR A 135 10.04 2.41 11.16
N GLY A 136 9.86 3.46 11.97
CA GLY A 136 9.45 4.78 11.50
C GLY A 136 7.94 4.97 11.49
N SER A 137 7.48 6.07 10.91
CA SER A 137 6.05 6.34 10.74
C SER A 137 5.42 5.29 9.84
N GLY A 138 4.28 4.74 10.24
CA GLY A 138 3.56 3.71 9.49
C GLY A 138 4.11 2.29 9.64
N ALA A 139 5.05 2.05 10.56
CA ALA A 139 5.58 0.71 10.81
C ALA A 139 4.51 -0.24 11.37
N LEU A 140 4.53 -1.47 10.86
CA LEU A 140 3.76 -2.56 11.44
C LEU A 140 4.28 -2.88 12.85
N PRO A 141 3.43 -3.37 13.77
CA PRO A 141 3.90 -3.81 15.07
C PRO A 141 4.75 -5.08 14.94
N GLN A 142 5.59 -5.35 15.94
CA GLN A 142 6.30 -6.63 16.01
C GLN A 142 5.32 -7.74 16.41
N CYS A 143 5.41 -8.92 15.77
CA CYS A 143 4.52 -10.05 16.09
C CYS A 143 4.73 -10.51 17.54
N SER A 144 3.66 -10.52 18.35
CA SER A 144 3.72 -10.92 19.76
C SER A 144 4.14 -12.38 19.94
N PHE A 145 3.82 -13.23 18.96
CA PHE A 145 4.18 -14.65 18.92
C PHE A 145 5.55 -14.93 18.29
N ALA A 146 6.25 -13.90 17.76
CA ALA A 146 7.54 -14.07 17.10
C ALA A 146 8.59 -14.78 17.96
N ALA A 147 8.60 -14.56 19.28
CA ALA A 147 9.56 -15.24 20.14
C ALA A 147 9.39 -16.77 20.12
N ALA A 148 8.14 -17.25 20.12
CA ALA A 148 7.83 -18.67 20.08
C ALA A 148 8.19 -19.28 18.72
N ASP A 149 7.83 -18.62 17.61
CA ASP A 149 8.16 -19.10 16.27
C ASP A 149 9.66 -19.22 16.07
N ARG A 150 10.43 -18.24 16.55
CA ARG A 150 11.89 -18.28 16.51
C ARG A 150 12.46 -19.45 17.31
N ALA A 151 11.92 -19.71 18.50
CA ALA A 151 12.33 -20.84 19.34
C ALA A 151 12.00 -22.21 18.73
N GLN A 152 10.93 -22.31 17.91
CA GLN A 152 10.58 -23.52 17.15
C GLN A 152 11.49 -23.77 15.95
N GLY A 153 12.60 -23.04 15.86
CA GLY A 153 13.52 -23.08 14.76
C GLY A 153 13.20 -22.01 13.72
N GLY A 154 12.37 -21.02 14.02
CA GLY A 154 12.11 -19.92 13.09
C GLY A 154 13.32 -19.05 12.80
N CYS A 155 14.28 -18.92 13.74
CA CYS A 155 15.60 -18.32 13.48
C CYS A 155 16.70 -19.14 14.15
N ALA A 156 17.89 -19.17 13.54
CA ALA A 156 19.13 -19.61 14.19
C ALA A 156 19.90 -18.38 14.69
#